data_AF-W0J1Y4-F1
#
_entry.id   AF-W0J1Y4-F1
#
_cell.length_a   1.000
_cell.length_b   1.000
_cell.length_c   1.000
_cell.angle_alpha   90.00
_cell.angle_beta   90.00
_cell.angle_gamma   90.00
#
_symmetry.space_group_name_H-M   'P 1'
#
loop_
_entity.id
_entity.type
_entity.pdbx_description
1 polymer ?
#
loop_
_entity_poly.entity_id
_entity_poly.type
_entity_poly.pdbx_seq_one_letter_code
_entity_poly.pdbx_strand_id
1 'polypeptide(L)' 'MSNREMVIDLVSRLPEDMPLADIVREIDFLAGLQSARAEARRGEGLDASEARSLVESWVSG' A
#
# COMPACT_ATOMS: atom_id res chain seq x y z
N MET A 1 -15.58 5.16 -6.90
CA MET A 1 -14.85 6.29 -6.28
C MET A 1 -13.64 6.62 -7.12
N SER A 2 -13.40 7.90 -7.36
CA SER A 2 -12.16 8.42 -7.94
C SER A 2 -11.01 8.35 -6.92
N ASN A 3 -9.76 8.40 -7.40
CA ASN A 3 -8.58 8.45 -6.53
C ASN A 3 -8.65 9.63 -5.55
N ARG A 4 -9.16 10.79 -6.00
CA ARG A 4 -9.35 11.97 -5.15
C ARG A 4 -10.31 11.70 -4.00
N GLU A 5 -11.45 11.05 -4.28
CA GLU A 5 -12.42 10.72 -3.24
C GLU A 5 -11.86 9.72 -2.22
N MET A 6 -11.02 8.77 -2.65
CA MET A 6 -10.38 7.82 -1.73
C MET A 6 -9.40 8.50 -0.77
N VAL A 7 -8.60 9.44 -1.27
CA VAL A 7 -7.67 10.20 -0.44
C VAL A 7 -8.43 11.08 0.56
N ILE A 8 -9.51 11.74 0.12
CA ILE A 8 -10.34 12.55 1.01
C ILE A 8 -10.97 11.68 2.11
N ASP A 9 -11.53 10.53 1.76
CA ASP A 9 -12.11 9.58 2.71
C ASP A 9 -11.08 8.99 3.69
N LEU A 10 -9.85 8.72 3.23
CA LEU A 10 -8.74 8.32 4.09
C LEU A 10 -8.43 9.42 5.10
N VAL A 11 -8.09 10.62 4.63
CA VAL A 11 -7.67 11.74 5.49
C VAL A 11 -8.76 12.14 6.47
N SER A 12 -10.03 12.07 6.08
CA SER A 12 -11.18 12.41 6.95
C SER A 12 -11.36 11.45 8.13
N ARG A 13 -10.69 10.29 8.14
CA ARG A 13 -10.74 9.30 9.22
C ARG A 13 -9.47 9.25 10.07
N LEU A 14 -8.44 10.01 9.72
CA LEU A 14 -7.20 10.06 10.47
C LEU A 14 -7.38 10.90 11.75
N PRO A 15 -6.60 10.62 12.82
CA PRO A 15 -6.55 11.48 13.99
C PRO A 15 -6.17 12.93 13.64
N GLU A 16 -6.79 13.90 14.31
CA GLU A 16 -6.54 15.34 14.05
C GLU A 16 -5.09 15.76 14.33
N ASP A 17 -4.43 15.08 15.25
CA ASP A 17 -3.05 15.34 15.68
C ASP A 17 -2.00 14.50 14.94
N MET A 18 -2.42 13.71 13.95
CA MET A 18 -1.51 12.90 13.16
C MET A 18 -0.48 13.78 12.42
N PRO A 19 0.83 13.55 12.60
CA PRO A 19 1.87 14.26 11.86
C PRO A 19 1.70 14.13 10.35
N LEU A 20 1.98 15.20 9.60
CA LEU A 20 1.89 15.19 8.13
C LEU A 20 2.73 14.07 7.49
N ALA A 21 3.90 13.77 8.06
CA ALA A 21 4.76 12.69 7.58
C ALA A 21 4.09 11.30 7.69
N ASP A 22 3.23 11.10 8.68
CA ASP A 22 2.49 9.85 8.86
C ASP A 22 1.30 9.80 7.88
N ILE A 23 0.62 10.93 7.66
CA ILE A 23 -0.45 11.06 6.64
C ILE A 23 0.08 10.69 5.25
N VAL A 24 1.29 11.15 4.89
CA VAL A 24 1.92 10.80 3.61
C VAL A 24 2.13 9.28 3.50
N ARG A 25 2.59 8.61 4.57
CA ARG A 25 2.76 7.15 4.56
C ARG A 25 1.44 6.41 4.36
N GLU A 26 0.35 6.88 4.96
CA GLU A 26 -0.97 6.28 4.75
C GLU A 26 -1.45 6.43 3.30
N ILE A 27 -1.18 7.57 2.66
CA ILE A 27 -1.50 7.80 1.24
C ILE A 27 -0.65 6.88 0.35
N ASP A 28 0.64 6.76 0.63
CA ASP A 28 1.55 5.87 -0.11
C ASP A 28 1.12 4.40 0.04
N PHE A 29 0.69 3.99 1.23
CA PHE A 29 0.14 2.66 1.48
C PHE A 29 -1.14 2.41 0.66
N LEU A 30 -2.06 3.38 0.64
CA LEU A 30 -3.27 3.30 -0.18
C LEU A 30 -2.93 3.17 -1.68
N ALA A 31 -1.96 3.94 -2.18
CA ALA A 31 -1.51 3.85 -3.56
C ALA A 31 -0.92 2.46 -3.86
N GLY A 32 -0.05 1.95 -2.98
CA GLY A 32 0.52 0.60 -3.08
C GLY A 32 -0.55 -0.49 -3.12
N LEU A 33 -1.59 -0.40 -2.28
CA LEU A 33 -2.70 -1.35 -2.29
C LEU A 33 -3.48 -1.33 -3.61
N GLN A 34 -3.66 -0.16 -4.23
CA GLN A 34 -4.32 -0.07 -5.53
C GLN A 34 -3.50 -0.72 -6.64
N SER A 35 -2.18 -0.50 -6.64
CA SER A 35 -1.26 -1.15 -7.57
C SER A 35 -1.27 -2.67 -7.41
N ALA A 36 -1.12 -3.17 -6.18
CA ALA A 36 -1.15 -4.59 -5.88
C ALA A 36 -2.47 -5.25 -6.32
N ARG A 37 -3.61 -4.58 -6.12
CA ARG A 37 -4.91 -5.06 -6.60
C ARG A 37 -5.00 -5.09 -8.13
N ALA A 38 -4.37 -4.14 -8.81
CA ALA A 38 -4.34 -4.10 -10.27
C ALA A 38 -3.46 -5.22 -10.84
N GLU A 39 -2.29 -5.45 -10.26
CA GLU A 39 -1.37 -6.55 -10.59
C GLU A 39 -2.05 -7.91 -10.38
N ALA A 40 -2.71 -8.11 -9.22
CA ALA A 40 -3.45 -9.33 -8.93
C ALA A 40 -4.54 -9.61 -9.98
N ARG A 41 -5.28 -8.59 -10.43
CA ARG A 41 -6.28 -8.74 -11.50
C ARG A 41 -5.68 -9.10 -12.85
N ARG A 42 -4.42 -8.73 -13.10
CA ARG A 42 -3.67 -9.10 -14.32
C ARG A 42 -3.00 -10.48 -14.21
N GLY A 43 -3.07 -11.13 -13.06
CA GLY A 43 -2.34 -12.37 -12.80
C GLY A 43 -0.84 -12.17 -12.59
N GLU A 44 -0.41 -10.95 -12.27
CA GLU A 44 0.99 -10.58 -12.00
C GLU A 44 1.36 -10.73 -10.51
N GLY A 45 0.50 -11.41 -9.73
CA GLY A 45 0.78 -11.71 -8.32
C GLY A 45 1.86 -12.79 -8.17
N LEU A 46 2.51 -12.79 -7.02
CA LEU A 46 3.47 -13.82 -6.62
C LEU A 46 2.81 -14.81 -5.65
N ASP A 47 3.22 -16.07 -5.69
CA ASP A 47 2.81 -17.03 -4.67
C ASP A 47 3.39 -16.63 -3.30
N ALA A 48 2.65 -16.88 -2.23
CA ALA A 48 3.06 -16.47 -0.89
C ALA A 48 4.41 -17.09 -0.47
N SER A 49 4.72 -18.29 -0.94
CA SER A 49 6.03 -18.93 -0.75
C SER A 49 7.15 -18.22 -1.48
N GLU A 50 6.91 -17.76 -2.71
CA GLU A 50 7.90 -17.01 -3.51
C GLU A 50 8.15 -15.63 -2.88
N ALA A 51 7.08 -14.95 -2.47
CA ALA A 51 7.17 -13.67 -1.75
C ALA A 51 8.00 -13.81 -0.47
N ARG A 52 7.81 -14.91 0.29
CA ARG A 52 8.58 -15.17 1.51
C ARG A 52 10.07 -15.37 1.22
N SER A 53 10.41 -16.14 0.18
CA SER A 53 11.80 -16.35 -0.22
C SER A 53 12.50 -15.05 -0.62
N LEU A 54 11.78 -14.13 -1.29
CA LEU A 54 12.32 -12.81 -1.66
C LEU A 54 12.64 -11.97 -0.42
N VAL A 55 11.73 -11.91 0.55
CA VAL A 55 11.94 -11.17 1.80
C VAL A 55 13.15 -11.72 2.57
N GLU A 56 13.28 -13.05 2.67
CA GLU A 56 14.41 -13.70 3.34
C GLU A 56 15.76 -13.36 2.66
N SER A 57 15.77 -13.18 1.34
CA SER A 57 16.97 -12.79 0.59
C SER A 57 17.46 -11.38 0.87
N TRP A 58 16.57 -10.43 1.21
CA TRP A 58 16.94 -9.05 1.52
C TRP A 58 17.69 -8.91 2.84
N VAL A 59 17.41 -9.80 3.80
CA VAL A 59 18.07 -9.80 5.12
C VAL A 59 19.40 -10.56 5.09
N SER A 60 19.63 -11.33 4.03
CA SER A 60 20.81 -12.19 3.86
C SER A 60 21.89 -11.58 2.97
N GLY A 61 21.69 -10.32 2.51
CA GLY A 61 22.58 -9.57 1.62
C GLY A 61 23.44 -8.54 2.33
#